data_AF-A0A3S5EPD7-F1
#
_entry.id   AF-A0A3S5EPD7-F1
#
_cell.length_a   1.000
_cell.length_b   1.000
_cell.length_c   1.000
_cell.angle_alpha   90.00
_cell.angle_beta   90.00
_cell.angle_gamma   90.00
#
_symmetry.space_group_name_H-M   'P 1'
#
loop_
_entity.id
_entity.type
_entity.pdbx_description
1 polymer ?
#
loop_
_entity_poly.entity_id
_entity_poly.type
_entity_poly.pdbx_seq_one_letter_code
_entity_poly.pdbx_strand_id
1 'polypeptide(L)'
;MKTKQSIYLLVILVMMLFVSGCSPDSFSLGEKELSPDDLVEGIAYEVKHDVSNPNIIIVKSLLPSSYSVTMDTPQGRYQSNEVTLKIPFSGTYKVRMGAETRGGFVWGPYSEFTVNDFFAGFVNDPLWEKISGGVGQSKRWKLDIDANTVTKHTDLWAGPLGFWGVADNWNSVMLGQKIGGDSWNWTPDIAGNGWVMKAMDHGYMEFDLKDGAHVTVYDAESGKTMKGTYMLDTENHTITFSDAKLLHNSEHDGVVTNWSANLSLFGLDNDRLQIAALRDNSSEGPCKLCYNFVSQDYWDHWKPNTNTTKTSVKPTLMEGWRSLIENSTNREITYKLAKSDEGVAFDYCNLDGTKKGLKLSPARGIEDAKLVIYYGKSADTRTYIYTAPDGSQVKGTYSLTDEGVITFSNGLGNTPLAADFNMSTNADNTLRVLSVSADNYSGTLKDLWLGKACIDDQGQLFQYQGYHWVAQTAGAAAIKRYTGTLYIFDSGYNAMASNPVFITADGDYTFTLNGSQADTYGVYLDIPKLYKDHHNCDVKIISVKVDGHAIPFDDATIDRGTADNDHSTVRRYLVNPWGSTKNDRVHYKFSTSVTVKVHVTYDSGANVMEP
;
A
#
# COMPACT_ATOMS: atom_id res chain seq x y z
N MET A 1 -88.39 -11.35 -34.55
CA MET A 1 -88.51 -10.40 -33.41
C MET A 1 -87.38 -10.44 -32.39
N LYS A 2 -86.26 -11.17 -32.61
CA LYS A 2 -85.17 -11.29 -31.59
C LYS A 2 -83.90 -10.46 -31.85
N THR A 3 -83.74 -9.84 -33.03
CA THR A 3 -82.56 -9.00 -33.34
C THR A 3 -82.73 -7.52 -33.05
N LYS A 4 -83.97 -7.00 -32.98
CA LYS A 4 -84.22 -5.58 -32.63
C LYS A 4 -84.09 -5.31 -31.13
N GLN A 5 -84.40 -6.27 -30.25
CA GLN A 5 -84.25 -6.10 -28.80
C GLN A 5 -82.78 -6.02 -28.34
N SER A 6 -81.86 -6.73 -29.00
CA SER A 6 -80.43 -6.69 -28.68
C SER A 6 -79.75 -5.37 -29.07
N ILE A 7 -80.22 -4.71 -30.14
CA ILE A 7 -79.68 -3.40 -30.56
C ILE A 7 -80.15 -2.30 -29.61
N TYR A 8 -81.41 -2.32 -29.17
CA TYR A 8 -81.89 -1.35 -28.18
C TYR A 8 -81.20 -1.53 -26.82
N LEU A 9 -80.88 -2.76 -26.40
CA LEU A 9 -80.13 -3.00 -25.16
C LEU A 9 -78.68 -2.48 -25.25
N LEU A 10 -78.03 -2.62 -26.41
CA LEU A 10 -76.66 -2.13 -26.64
C LEU A 10 -76.61 -0.60 -26.72
N VAL A 11 -77.60 0.05 -27.36
CA VAL A 11 -77.69 1.51 -27.45
C VAL A 11 -77.97 2.14 -26.07
N ILE A 12 -78.78 1.48 -25.23
CA ILE A 12 -79.03 1.94 -23.86
C ILE A 12 -77.78 1.76 -22.97
N LEU A 13 -77.03 0.67 -23.14
CA LEU A 13 -75.79 0.44 -22.39
C LEU A 13 -74.67 1.43 -22.80
N VAL A 14 -74.60 1.79 -24.08
CA VAL A 14 -73.64 2.78 -24.59
C VAL A 14 -74.06 4.20 -24.21
N MET A 15 -75.35 4.54 -24.16
CA MET A 15 -75.82 5.83 -23.64
C MET A 15 -75.61 5.99 -22.13
N MET A 16 -75.64 4.90 -21.34
CA MET A 16 -75.33 4.94 -19.90
C MET A 16 -73.84 5.14 -19.60
N LEU A 17 -72.94 4.86 -20.56
CA LEU A 17 -71.50 5.08 -20.43
C LEU A 17 -71.07 6.53 -20.77
N PHE A 18 -71.98 7.39 -21.24
CA PHE A 18 -71.70 8.80 -21.54
C PHE A 18 -72.24 9.79 -20.48
N VAL A 19 -72.78 9.31 -19.35
CA VAL A 19 -73.29 10.18 -18.25
C VAL A 19 -72.44 10.10 -16.97
N SER A 20 -71.27 9.46 -16.99
CA SER A 20 -70.25 9.64 -15.95
C SER A 20 -69.32 10.83 -16.25
N GLY A 21 -69.89 11.90 -16.79
CA GLY A 21 -69.24 13.21 -16.93
C GLY A 21 -69.66 14.09 -15.76
N CYS A 22 -68.74 14.26 -14.82
CA CYS A 22 -68.66 15.32 -13.80
C CYS A 22 -70.00 15.90 -13.31
N SER A 23 -70.53 15.35 -12.21
CA SER A 23 -71.11 16.24 -11.20
C SER A 23 -70.03 17.26 -10.80
N PRO A 24 -70.34 18.57 -10.73
CA PRO A 24 -69.38 19.55 -10.22
C PRO A 24 -69.28 19.33 -8.72
N ASP A 25 -68.45 18.38 -8.29
CA ASP A 25 -67.87 18.47 -6.97
C ASP A 25 -67.11 19.78 -6.99
N SER A 26 -67.63 20.73 -6.21
CA SER A 26 -67.14 22.07 -6.00
C SER A 26 -65.69 22.23 -6.43
N PHE A 27 -65.42 23.08 -7.42
CA PHE A 27 -64.15 23.80 -7.47
C PHE A 27 -64.13 24.79 -6.30
N SER A 28 -64.19 24.27 -5.07
CA SER A 28 -63.49 24.90 -3.99
C SER A 28 -62.04 24.86 -4.45
N LEU A 29 -61.50 26.04 -4.81
CA LEU A 29 -60.07 26.26 -4.72
C LEU A 29 -59.68 25.70 -3.35
N GLY A 30 -59.00 24.55 -3.35
CA GLY A 30 -58.52 23.92 -2.14
C GLY A 30 -57.70 24.93 -1.34
N GLU A 31 -57.67 24.72 -0.03
CA GLU A 31 -57.20 25.64 1.01
C GLU A 31 -56.06 26.58 0.60
N LYS A 32 -56.23 27.84 1.03
CA LYS A 32 -55.33 29.00 0.92
C LYS A 32 -53.87 28.61 0.61
N GLU A 33 -53.40 29.01 -0.55
CA GLU A 33 -51.98 28.87 -0.92
C GLU A 33 -51.14 29.62 0.13
N LEU A 34 -50.18 28.92 0.76
CA LEU A 34 -49.39 29.50 1.84
C LEU A 34 -48.56 30.67 1.31
N SER A 35 -48.74 31.84 1.90
CA SER A 35 -47.92 33.02 1.65
C SER A 35 -46.81 33.14 2.71
N PRO A 36 -45.78 33.98 2.49
CA PRO A 36 -44.77 34.26 3.52
C PRO A 36 -45.37 34.69 4.87
N ASP A 37 -46.48 35.42 4.85
CA ASP A 37 -47.17 35.91 6.06
C ASP A 37 -47.92 34.80 6.81
N ASP A 38 -48.23 33.68 6.14
CA ASP A 38 -48.79 32.50 6.79
C ASP A 38 -47.70 31.66 7.49
N LEU A 39 -46.43 31.82 7.10
CA LEU A 39 -45.27 31.04 7.58
C LEU A 39 -44.52 31.73 8.74
N VAL A 40 -45.24 32.25 9.73
CA VAL A 40 -44.68 32.97 10.89
C VAL A 40 -44.78 32.17 12.19
N GLU A 41 -43.90 32.47 13.14
CA GLU A 41 -43.90 31.86 14.48
C GLU A 41 -45.23 32.15 15.22
N GLY A 42 -45.76 31.14 15.91
CA GLY A 42 -47.05 31.16 16.60
C GLY A 42 -48.25 30.82 15.69
N ILE A 43 -48.05 30.77 14.37
CA ILE A 43 -49.06 30.38 13.38
C ILE A 43 -48.67 29.07 12.68
N ALA A 44 -47.57 29.08 11.92
CA ALA A 44 -47.13 27.92 11.14
C ALA A 44 -46.07 27.07 11.85
N TYR A 45 -45.34 27.65 12.80
CA TYR A 45 -44.38 26.93 13.62
C TYR A 45 -44.26 27.56 15.00
N GLU A 46 -43.66 26.84 15.94
CA GLU A 46 -43.32 27.35 17.26
C GLU A 46 -41.84 27.12 17.58
N VAL A 47 -41.27 28.02 18.39
CA VAL A 47 -39.93 27.91 18.95
C VAL A 47 -40.06 27.79 20.47
N LYS A 48 -39.54 26.71 21.05
CA LYS A 48 -39.61 26.45 22.49
C LYS A 48 -38.25 26.10 23.06
N HIS A 49 -37.97 26.62 24.25
CA HIS A 49 -36.85 26.16 25.08
C HIS A 49 -37.28 24.89 25.83
N ASP A 50 -36.40 23.90 25.89
CA ASP A 50 -36.62 22.73 26.75
C ASP A 50 -36.68 23.17 28.23
N VAL A 51 -37.57 22.55 28.98
CA VAL A 51 -37.83 22.90 30.38
C VAL A 51 -36.70 22.52 31.32
N SER A 52 -35.91 21.51 30.97
CA SER A 52 -34.80 21.00 31.78
C SER A 52 -33.47 21.63 31.39
N ASN A 53 -33.29 21.98 30.12
CA ASN A 53 -32.11 22.66 29.62
C ASN A 53 -32.49 23.75 28.60
N PRO A 54 -32.54 25.03 28.99
CA PRO A 54 -32.97 26.11 28.11
C PRO A 54 -32.04 26.38 26.92
N ASN A 55 -30.87 25.75 26.86
CA ASN A 55 -29.99 25.78 25.70
C ASN A 55 -30.43 24.81 24.58
N ILE A 56 -31.42 23.94 24.84
CA ILE A 56 -32.07 23.11 23.83
C ILE A 56 -33.29 23.86 23.28
N ILE A 57 -33.31 24.08 21.97
CA ILE A 57 -34.36 24.80 21.27
C ILE A 57 -35.09 23.85 20.33
N ILE A 58 -36.39 23.70 20.52
CA ILE A 58 -37.26 22.87 19.70
C ILE A 58 -38.03 23.77 18.75
N VAL A 59 -37.81 23.59 17.46
CA VAL A 59 -38.53 24.26 16.38
C VAL A 59 -39.50 23.25 15.79
N LYS A 60 -40.80 23.49 15.91
CA LYS A 60 -41.84 22.53 15.53
C LYS A 60 -42.84 23.14 14.56
N SER A 61 -43.11 22.44 13.47
CA SER A 61 -44.17 22.77 12.52
C SER A 61 -45.54 22.55 13.14
N LEU A 62 -46.42 23.53 12.93
CA LEU A 62 -47.85 23.49 13.26
C LEU A 62 -48.71 23.24 12.01
N LEU A 63 -48.09 23.21 10.83
CA LEU A 63 -48.79 22.87 9.59
C LEU A 63 -49.22 21.40 9.57
N PRO A 64 -50.30 21.05 8.85
CA PRO A 64 -50.68 19.66 8.63
C PRO A 64 -49.53 18.84 8.04
N SER A 65 -49.42 17.56 8.44
CA SER A 65 -48.35 16.66 7.99
C SER A 65 -48.32 16.40 6.47
N SER A 66 -49.33 16.87 5.74
CA SER A 66 -49.36 16.87 4.27
C SER A 66 -48.43 17.91 3.63
N TYR A 67 -47.95 18.90 4.38
CA TYR A 67 -46.98 19.87 3.89
C TYR A 67 -45.54 19.35 4.03
N SER A 68 -44.75 19.49 2.97
CA SER A 68 -43.29 19.38 3.02
C SER A 68 -42.73 20.72 3.49
N VAL A 69 -42.08 20.74 4.64
CA VAL A 69 -41.53 21.96 5.27
C VAL A 69 -40.02 21.86 5.41
N THR A 70 -39.36 23.01 5.34
CA THR A 70 -37.92 23.18 5.59
C THR A 70 -37.70 24.26 6.63
N MET A 71 -36.96 23.96 7.69
CA MET A 71 -36.55 24.92 8.71
C MET A 71 -35.16 25.45 8.38
N ASP A 72 -35.00 26.78 8.34
CA ASP A 72 -33.71 27.48 8.20
C ASP A 72 -33.30 27.95 9.60
N THR A 73 -32.27 27.33 10.16
CA THR A 73 -31.89 27.48 11.57
C THR A 73 -30.43 27.94 11.69
N PRO A 74 -29.96 28.34 12.89
CA PRO A 74 -28.55 28.63 13.12
C PRO A 74 -27.62 27.42 12.89
N GLN A 75 -28.18 26.20 12.87
CA GLN A 75 -27.45 24.94 12.68
C GLN A 75 -27.72 24.32 11.30
N GLY A 76 -28.10 25.14 10.32
CA GLY A 76 -28.37 24.70 8.95
C GLY A 76 -29.85 24.50 8.64
N ARG A 77 -30.11 23.82 7.51
CA ARG A 77 -31.47 23.58 6.99
C ARG A 77 -31.92 22.15 7.17
N TYR A 78 -33.15 21.98 7.63
CA TYR A 78 -33.73 20.68 7.92
C TYR A 78 -35.08 20.54 7.23
N GLN A 79 -35.24 19.55 6.36
CA GLN A 79 -36.55 19.17 5.81
C GLN A 79 -37.25 18.23 6.81
N SER A 80 -37.76 18.81 7.90
CA SER A 80 -38.37 18.08 9.01
C SER A 80 -39.47 18.92 9.65
N ASN A 81 -40.52 18.24 10.14
CA ASN A 81 -41.58 18.86 10.92
C ASN A 81 -41.13 19.27 12.33
N GLU A 82 -40.01 18.76 12.81
CA GLU A 82 -39.45 19.10 14.13
C GLU A 82 -37.92 19.07 14.08
N VAL A 83 -37.29 20.06 14.68
CA VAL A 83 -35.83 20.19 14.77
C VAL A 83 -35.46 20.55 16.20
N THR A 84 -34.50 19.83 16.77
CA THR A 84 -33.93 20.14 18.08
C THR A 84 -32.53 20.72 17.89
N LEU A 85 -32.34 21.97 18.32
CA LEU A 85 -31.07 22.68 18.24
C LEU A 85 -30.42 22.70 19.62
N LYS A 86 -29.14 22.37 19.68
CA LYS A 86 -28.34 22.43 20.92
C LYS A 86 -27.42 23.64 20.85
N ILE A 87 -27.79 24.74 21.51
CA ILE A 87 -27.12 26.05 21.37
C ILE A 87 -26.26 26.32 22.63
N PRO A 88 -24.93 26.13 22.57
CA PRO A 88 -24.07 26.26 23.73
C PRO A 88 -23.92 27.69 24.24
N PHE A 89 -23.90 28.69 23.37
CA PHE A 89 -23.55 30.07 23.74
C PHE A 89 -24.77 30.92 24.03
N SER A 90 -24.62 31.85 24.97
CA SER A 90 -25.61 32.90 25.18
C SER A 90 -25.62 33.86 23.99
N GLY A 91 -26.79 34.17 23.47
CA GLY A 91 -26.93 35.05 22.30
C GLY A 91 -28.34 35.08 21.75
N THR A 92 -28.57 35.96 20.76
CA THR A 92 -29.81 36.02 19.98
C THR A 92 -29.61 35.39 18.62
N TYR A 93 -30.52 34.48 18.27
CA TYR A 93 -30.45 33.64 17.08
C TYR A 93 -31.73 33.77 16.26
N LYS A 94 -31.66 33.40 14.97
CA LYS A 94 -32.77 33.51 14.02
C LYS A 94 -33.19 32.17 13.46
N VAL A 95 -34.49 32.00 13.22
CA VAL A 95 -35.08 30.83 12.56
C VAL A 95 -36.23 31.23 11.65
N ARG A 96 -36.44 30.50 10.54
CA ARG A 96 -37.65 30.64 9.70
C ARG A 96 -38.09 29.31 9.13
N MET A 97 -39.37 29.19 8.80
CA MET A 97 -39.94 28.07 8.06
C MET A 97 -40.10 28.42 6.58
N GLY A 98 -39.90 27.43 5.71
CA GLY A 98 -40.37 27.41 4.33
C GLY A 98 -41.23 26.18 4.06
N ALA A 99 -42.09 26.25 3.05
CA ALA A 99 -42.98 25.16 2.68
C ALA A 99 -43.10 25.01 1.15
N GLU A 100 -43.26 23.77 0.69
CA GLU A 100 -43.65 23.50 -0.69
C GLU A 100 -45.15 23.79 -0.89
N THR A 101 -45.46 24.63 -1.88
CA THR A 101 -46.83 24.96 -2.27
C THR A 101 -47.06 24.60 -3.75
N ARG A 102 -48.30 24.72 -4.23
CA ARG A 102 -48.61 24.52 -5.66
C ARG A 102 -47.91 25.55 -6.55
N GLY A 103 -47.70 26.78 -6.06
CA GLY A 103 -46.96 27.85 -6.72
C GLY A 103 -45.43 27.75 -6.57
N GLY A 104 -44.91 26.69 -5.95
CA GLY A 104 -43.49 26.49 -5.68
C GLY A 104 -43.13 26.70 -4.21
N PHE A 105 -41.83 26.75 -3.94
CA PHE A 105 -41.31 26.86 -2.57
C PHE A 105 -41.41 28.31 -2.06
N VAL A 106 -41.94 28.49 -0.84
CA VAL A 106 -42.11 29.80 -0.20
C VAL A 106 -41.38 29.84 1.14
N TRP A 107 -40.66 30.93 1.42
CA TRP A 107 -40.05 31.22 2.73
C TRP A 107 -40.90 32.22 3.50
N GLY A 108 -41.07 31.98 4.81
CA GLY A 108 -41.52 32.99 5.76
C GLY A 108 -40.40 33.95 6.19
N PRO A 109 -40.73 34.99 6.96
CA PRO A 109 -39.74 35.86 7.60
C PRO A 109 -39.00 35.15 8.74
N TYR A 110 -37.87 35.70 9.17
CA TYR A 110 -37.15 35.23 10.37
C TYR A 110 -37.85 35.66 11.66
N SER A 111 -37.93 34.74 12.62
CA SER A 111 -38.16 35.05 14.03
C SER A 111 -36.86 34.93 14.84
N GLU A 112 -36.82 35.57 16.01
CA GLU A 112 -35.65 35.62 16.90
C GLU A 112 -35.93 34.88 18.21
N PHE A 113 -34.93 34.16 18.73
CA PHE A 113 -34.95 33.56 20.07
C PHE A 113 -33.63 33.83 20.80
N THR A 114 -33.64 33.82 22.14
CA THR A 114 -32.47 34.16 22.96
C THR A 114 -32.09 33.01 23.88
N VAL A 115 -30.82 32.63 23.86
CA VAL A 115 -30.21 31.75 24.86
C VAL A 115 -29.48 32.63 25.87
N ASN A 116 -29.77 32.48 27.16
CA ASN A 116 -29.29 33.41 28.18
C ASN A 116 -27.93 33.02 28.77
N ASP A 117 -27.67 31.72 28.90
CA ASP A 117 -26.51 31.19 29.61
C ASP A 117 -25.66 30.29 28.70
N PHE A 118 -24.35 30.24 28.98
CA PHE A 118 -23.47 29.27 28.34
C PHE A 118 -23.68 27.86 28.93
N PHE A 119 -23.87 26.87 28.06
CA PHE A 119 -23.95 25.45 28.46
C PHE A 119 -22.80 24.63 27.85
N ALA A 120 -21.78 24.39 28.68
CA ALA A 120 -20.58 23.65 28.31
C ALA A 120 -20.88 22.21 27.83
N GLY A 121 -22.00 21.61 28.26
CA GLY A 121 -22.36 20.23 27.91
C GLY A 121 -22.65 20.00 26.42
N PHE A 122 -22.78 21.06 25.60
CA PHE A 122 -22.88 20.94 24.14
C PHE A 122 -21.56 21.15 23.40
N VAL A 123 -20.49 21.49 24.12
CA VAL A 123 -19.13 21.71 23.59
C VAL A 123 -18.07 21.00 24.44
N ASN A 124 -18.45 19.94 25.15
CA ASN A 124 -17.56 19.15 26.02
C ASN A 124 -16.89 17.98 25.30
N ASP A 125 -17.31 17.66 24.08
CA ASP A 125 -16.68 16.64 23.26
C ASP A 125 -15.24 17.06 22.88
N PRO A 126 -14.24 16.17 23.00
CA PRO A 126 -12.84 16.49 22.66
C PRO A 126 -12.63 17.02 21.24
N LEU A 127 -13.54 16.74 20.30
CA LEU A 127 -13.45 17.27 18.94
C LEU A 127 -13.56 18.81 18.90
N TRP A 128 -14.31 19.44 19.81
CA TRP A 128 -14.37 20.90 19.91
C TRP A 128 -13.02 21.49 20.31
N GLU A 129 -12.31 20.85 21.25
CA GLU A 129 -10.95 21.25 21.61
C GLU A 129 -9.99 21.06 20.43
N LYS A 130 -10.07 19.92 19.74
CA LYS A 130 -9.20 19.63 18.59
C LYS A 130 -9.39 20.64 17.46
N ILE A 131 -10.63 21.02 17.12
CA ILE A 131 -10.89 21.90 15.97
C ILE A 131 -10.56 23.38 16.25
N SER A 132 -10.88 23.91 17.42
CA SER A 132 -10.78 25.35 17.74
C SER A 132 -9.78 25.71 18.85
N GLY A 133 -9.22 24.71 19.52
CA GLY A 133 -8.47 24.90 20.78
C GLY A 133 -9.35 24.93 22.03
N GLY A 134 -10.67 24.77 21.88
CA GLY A 134 -11.63 24.75 22.99
C GLY A 134 -12.19 26.13 23.35
N VAL A 135 -13.00 26.17 24.40
CA VAL A 135 -13.76 27.37 24.80
C VAL A 135 -12.81 28.54 25.08
N GLY A 136 -13.10 29.69 24.48
CA GLY A 136 -12.30 30.91 24.60
C GLY A 136 -11.03 30.91 23.74
N GLN A 137 -10.75 29.85 22.98
CA GLN A 137 -9.57 29.72 22.13
C GLN A 137 -9.93 29.83 20.65
N SER A 138 -8.89 29.87 19.81
CA SER A 138 -8.98 29.88 18.37
C SER A 138 -7.82 29.08 17.78
N LYS A 139 -8.08 28.37 16.68
CA LYS A 139 -7.08 27.54 16.00
C LYS A 139 -7.20 27.68 14.49
N ARG A 140 -6.04 27.77 13.84
CA ARG A 140 -5.92 27.87 12.38
C ARG A 140 -5.53 26.55 11.74
N TRP A 141 -6.02 26.35 10.53
CA TRP A 141 -5.80 25.18 9.69
C TRP A 141 -5.45 25.64 8.28
N LYS A 142 -4.43 25.03 7.70
CA LYS A 142 -3.97 25.30 6.33
C LYS A 142 -4.10 24.04 5.51
N LEU A 143 -4.43 24.16 4.21
CA LEU A 143 -4.31 23.01 3.31
C LEU A 143 -2.87 22.50 3.34
N ASP A 144 -2.70 21.19 3.35
CA ASP A 144 -1.38 20.57 3.52
C ASP A 144 -0.57 20.57 2.21
N ILE A 145 -0.26 21.78 1.71
CA ILE A 145 0.59 22.03 0.55
C ILE A 145 1.14 23.46 0.63
N ASP A 146 2.38 23.67 0.22
CA ASP A 146 2.94 25.00 0.00
C ASP A 146 3.39 25.23 -1.46
N ALA A 147 3.89 26.45 -1.72
CA ALA A 147 4.42 26.84 -3.03
C ALA A 147 5.62 25.99 -3.50
N ASN A 148 6.25 25.23 -2.61
CA ASN A 148 7.36 24.32 -2.91
C ASN A 148 6.89 22.86 -2.99
N THR A 149 5.58 22.60 -3.13
CA THR A 149 4.98 21.26 -3.19
C THR A 149 5.12 20.43 -1.91
N VAL A 150 5.47 21.06 -0.77
CA VAL A 150 5.68 20.33 0.48
C VAL A 150 4.34 20.07 1.19
N THR A 151 4.00 18.80 1.34
CA THR A 151 3.01 18.28 2.28
C THR A 151 3.72 17.91 3.60
N LYS A 152 3.12 18.22 4.75
CA LYS A 152 3.75 18.11 6.07
C LYS A 152 3.35 16.87 6.84
N HIS A 153 2.19 16.28 6.53
CA HIS A 153 1.68 15.01 7.06
C HIS A 153 1.76 13.90 6.02
N THR A 154 2.94 13.74 5.41
CA THR A 154 3.19 12.66 4.43
C THR A 154 3.02 11.26 5.04
N ASP A 155 2.99 11.12 6.36
CA ASP A 155 2.76 9.86 7.09
C ASP A 155 1.30 9.46 7.19
N LEU A 156 0.40 10.39 6.85
CA LEU A 156 -1.03 10.20 6.94
C LEU A 156 -1.70 10.27 5.58
N TRP A 157 -1.15 11.05 4.65
CA TRP A 157 -1.67 11.20 3.30
C TRP A 157 -0.59 11.63 2.31
N ALA A 158 -0.74 11.19 1.06
CA ALA A 158 0.21 11.50 -0.01
C ALA A 158 0.15 12.96 -0.49
N GLY A 159 -0.97 13.67 -0.26
CA GLY A 159 -1.21 14.99 -0.82
C GLY A 159 -2.32 15.78 -0.12
N PRO A 160 -2.56 17.04 -0.51
CA PRO A 160 -3.56 17.92 0.10
C PRO A 160 -5.01 17.53 -0.22
N LEU A 161 -5.22 16.62 -1.18
CA LEU A 161 -6.53 16.19 -1.65
C LEU A 161 -6.52 14.68 -1.95
N GLY A 162 -7.54 13.97 -1.47
CA GLY A 162 -7.83 12.58 -1.82
C GLY A 162 -9.24 12.40 -2.39
N PHE A 163 -9.41 11.36 -3.19
CA PHE A 163 -10.69 10.94 -3.77
C PHE A 163 -11.16 9.67 -3.07
N TRP A 164 -12.41 9.66 -2.64
CA TRP A 164 -12.96 8.57 -1.83
C TRP A 164 -14.33 8.14 -2.33
N GLY A 165 -14.68 6.89 -2.06
CA GLY A 165 -16.01 6.35 -2.31
C GLY A 165 -17.07 7.11 -1.54
N VAL A 166 -18.31 7.13 -2.05
CA VAL A 166 -19.38 7.93 -1.43
C VAL A 166 -19.84 7.41 -0.06
N ALA A 167 -19.52 6.16 0.28
CA ALA A 167 -19.83 5.58 1.59
C ALA A 167 -18.74 5.86 2.64
N ASP A 168 -17.54 6.27 2.22
CA ASP A 168 -16.44 6.56 3.14
C ASP A 168 -16.77 7.70 4.10
N ASN A 169 -16.34 7.53 5.34
CA ASN A 169 -16.68 8.40 6.48
C ASN A 169 -15.63 8.26 7.59
N TRP A 170 -15.86 8.95 8.71
CA TRP A 170 -15.00 8.90 9.89
C TRP A 170 -14.56 7.47 10.30
N ASN A 171 -15.46 6.49 10.26
CA ASN A 171 -15.15 5.12 10.67
C ASN A 171 -14.16 4.46 9.72
N SER A 172 -14.28 4.64 8.41
CA SER A 172 -13.34 4.05 7.46
C SER A 172 -12.00 4.78 7.40
N VAL A 173 -12.01 6.11 7.60
CA VAL A 173 -10.80 6.94 7.45
C VAL A 173 -10.05 7.11 8.77
N MET A 174 -10.68 7.67 9.81
CA MET A 174 -10.02 7.91 11.10
C MET A 174 -9.84 6.62 11.91
N LEU A 175 -10.83 5.71 11.88
CA LEU A 175 -10.80 4.48 12.70
C LEU A 175 -10.30 3.25 11.92
N GLY A 176 -10.11 3.36 10.60
CA GLY A 176 -9.65 2.25 9.75
C GLY A 176 -10.62 1.07 9.69
N GLN A 177 -11.90 1.28 9.96
CA GLN A 177 -12.92 0.23 9.99
C GLN A 177 -13.36 -0.12 8.58
N LYS A 178 -13.54 -1.42 8.32
CA LYS A 178 -14.15 -1.88 7.07
C LYS A 178 -15.65 -1.58 7.09
N ILE A 179 -16.11 -0.83 6.10
CA ILE A 179 -17.53 -0.48 5.91
C ILE A 179 -18.10 -1.18 4.66
N GLY A 180 -19.42 -1.19 4.53
CA GLY A 180 -20.13 -1.59 3.31
C GLY A 180 -20.44 -0.40 2.41
N GLY A 181 -20.82 -0.66 1.16
CA GLY A 181 -21.15 0.37 0.16
C GLY A 181 -19.99 0.68 -0.78
N ASP A 182 -20.08 1.82 -1.47
CA ASP A 182 -19.01 2.34 -2.33
C ASP A 182 -17.87 2.91 -1.47
N SER A 183 -16.89 2.06 -1.15
CA SER A 183 -15.72 2.41 -0.34
C SER A 183 -14.45 2.03 -1.09
N TRP A 184 -13.68 3.07 -1.44
CA TRP A 184 -12.41 3.00 -2.14
C TRP A 184 -11.70 4.33 -1.90
N ASN A 185 -10.38 4.36 -2.07
CA ASN A 185 -9.65 5.60 -2.00
C ASN A 185 -8.58 5.68 -3.07
N TRP A 186 -8.32 6.91 -3.50
CA TRP A 186 -7.17 7.26 -4.29
C TRP A 186 -6.62 8.58 -3.79
N THR A 187 -5.44 8.51 -3.17
CA THR A 187 -4.76 9.65 -2.54
C THR A 187 -3.49 9.94 -3.34
N PRO A 188 -3.56 10.78 -4.39
CA PRO A 188 -2.40 11.09 -5.22
C PRO A 188 -1.40 12.00 -4.50
N ASP A 189 -0.11 11.77 -4.77
CA ASP A 189 0.95 12.70 -4.38
C ASP A 189 1.07 13.86 -5.38
N ILE A 190 1.49 15.02 -4.91
CA ILE A 190 1.63 16.22 -5.76
C ILE A 190 2.83 16.10 -6.72
N ALA A 191 3.89 15.38 -6.35
CA ALA A 191 5.11 15.28 -7.17
C ALA A 191 4.87 14.54 -8.49
N GLY A 192 4.10 13.46 -8.46
CA GLY A 192 3.66 12.67 -9.62
C GLY A 192 2.36 13.16 -10.24
N ASN A 193 1.53 13.91 -9.50
CA ASN A 193 0.19 14.33 -9.92
C ASN A 193 -0.02 15.84 -9.72
N GLY A 194 0.91 16.67 -10.21
CA GLY A 194 0.85 18.12 -10.04
C GLY A 194 -0.38 18.83 -10.63
N TRP A 195 -1.24 18.10 -11.34
CA TRP A 195 -2.55 18.56 -11.81
C TRP A 195 -3.64 18.51 -10.74
N VAL A 196 -3.43 17.80 -9.62
CA VAL A 196 -4.44 17.59 -8.56
C VAL A 196 -4.75 18.88 -7.81
N MET A 197 -3.71 19.67 -7.55
CA MET A 197 -3.84 20.96 -6.88
C MET A 197 -2.61 21.82 -7.19
N LYS A 198 -2.86 23.09 -7.47
CA LYS A 198 -1.80 24.09 -7.65
C LYS A 198 -0.93 24.20 -6.39
N ALA A 199 0.40 24.14 -6.59
CA ALA A 199 1.39 24.37 -5.55
C ALA A 199 1.42 25.84 -5.12
N MET A 200 0.75 26.14 -3.99
CA MET A 200 0.77 27.45 -3.34
C MET A 200 0.31 27.31 -1.90
N ASP A 201 0.52 28.36 -1.10
CA ASP A 201 -0.21 28.54 0.15
C ASP A 201 -1.64 29.00 -0.20
N HIS A 202 -2.62 28.14 0.01
CA HIS A 202 -4.04 28.41 -0.29
C HIS A 202 -4.72 29.29 0.77
N GLY A 203 -4.03 29.65 1.85
CA GLY A 203 -4.59 30.43 2.95
C GLY A 203 -4.95 29.55 4.14
N TYR A 204 -6.01 29.91 4.87
CA TYR A 204 -6.34 29.24 6.13
C TYR A 204 -7.83 29.28 6.48
N MET A 205 -8.24 28.33 7.32
CA MET A 205 -9.48 28.37 8.09
C MET A 205 -9.12 28.58 9.56
N GLU A 206 -9.66 29.61 10.19
CA GLU A 206 -9.60 29.86 11.63
C GLU A 206 -10.94 29.50 12.25
N PHE A 207 -10.94 28.52 13.15
CA PHE A 207 -12.10 28.18 13.98
C PHE A 207 -11.85 28.75 15.37
N ASP A 208 -12.83 29.46 15.91
CA ASP A 208 -12.79 29.89 17.29
C ASP A 208 -14.04 29.47 18.05
N LEU A 209 -13.91 29.45 19.37
CA LEU A 209 -14.99 29.14 20.28
C LEU A 209 -15.13 30.25 21.33
N LYS A 210 -15.09 31.51 20.85
CA LYS A 210 -15.14 32.73 21.66
C LYS A 210 -16.52 33.36 21.51
N ASP A 211 -17.34 33.26 22.55
CA ASP A 211 -18.72 33.76 22.58
C ASP A 211 -19.65 33.18 21.48
N GLY A 212 -19.22 32.10 20.84
CA GLY A 212 -19.85 31.51 19.66
C GLY A 212 -18.90 30.54 18.97
N ALA A 213 -19.42 29.71 18.07
CA ALA A 213 -18.62 28.90 17.17
C ALA A 213 -18.44 29.66 15.85
N HIS A 214 -17.35 30.41 15.73
CA HIS A 214 -17.08 31.27 14.57
C HIS A 214 -15.99 30.69 13.67
N VAL A 215 -16.10 31.00 12.38
CA VAL A 215 -15.13 30.59 11.37
C VAL A 215 -14.73 31.77 10.51
N THR A 216 -13.43 31.92 10.28
CA THR A 216 -12.88 32.83 9.25
C THR A 216 -12.13 32.01 8.23
N VAL A 217 -12.48 32.13 6.96
CA VAL A 217 -11.80 31.44 5.86
C VAL A 217 -11.15 32.49 4.97
N TYR A 218 -9.82 32.49 4.94
CA TYR A 218 -9.04 33.26 3.99
C TYR A 218 -8.60 32.35 2.85
N ASP A 219 -9.13 32.61 1.67
CA ASP A 219 -8.76 31.96 0.43
C ASP A 219 -7.75 32.85 -0.30
N ALA A 220 -6.49 32.40 -0.32
CA ALA A 220 -5.39 33.12 -0.95
C ALA A 220 -5.42 33.02 -2.49
N GLU A 221 -6.11 32.03 -3.06
CA GLU A 221 -6.25 31.88 -4.51
C GLU A 221 -7.15 32.98 -5.08
N SER A 222 -8.29 33.26 -4.43
CA SER A 222 -9.19 34.34 -4.81
C SER A 222 -8.91 35.68 -4.11
N GLY A 223 -8.11 35.68 -3.04
CA GLY A 223 -7.83 36.83 -2.18
C GLY A 223 -9.00 37.24 -1.28
N LYS A 224 -10.03 36.39 -1.15
CA LYS A 224 -11.25 36.69 -0.37
C LYS A 224 -11.16 36.18 1.05
N THR A 225 -11.83 36.90 1.97
CA THR A 225 -12.05 36.45 3.34
C THR A 225 -13.54 36.30 3.57
N MET A 226 -13.96 35.11 4.00
CA MET A 226 -15.32 34.82 4.45
C MET A 226 -15.33 34.74 5.98
N LYS A 227 -16.37 35.28 6.61
CA LYS A 227 -16.55 35.23 8.06
C LYS A 227 -17.95 34.76 8.37
N GLY A 228 -18.06 33.77 9.23
CA GLY A 228 -19.30 33.09 9.48
C GLY A 228 -19.31 32.34 10.80
N THR A 229 -20.18 31.33 10.87
CA THR A 229 -20.25 30.39 12.00
C THR A 229 -20.04 28.97 11.52
N TYR A 230 -19.72 28.07 12.43
CA TYR A 230 -19.68 26.63 12.15
C TYR A 230 -20.45 25.84 13.20
N MET A 231 -20.94 24.68 12.78
CA MET A 231 -21.54 23.69 13.66
C MET A 231 -20.85 22.35 13.42
N LEU A 232 -20.33 21.77 14.51
CA LEU A 232 -19.71 20.46 14.51
C LEU A 232 -20.70 19.46 15.10
N ASP A 233 -21.13 18.51 14.28
CA ASP A 233 -21.91 17.36 14.73
C ASP A 233 -20.93 16.24 15.10
N THR A 234 -20.66 16.08 16.39
CA THR A 234 -19.69 15.09 16.90
C THR A 234 -20.25 13.67 16.89
N GLU A 235 -21.56 13.50 16.77
CA GLU A 235 -22.21 12.19 16.70
C GLU A 235 -22.15 11.65 15.25
N ASN A 236 -22.57 12.47 14.29
CA ASN A 236 -22.59 12.09 12.88
C ASN A 236 -21.27 12.39 12.14
N HIS A 237 -20.31 13.02 12.81
CA HIS A 237 -19.03 13.44 12.23
C HIS A 237 -19.22 14.27 10.96
N THR A 238 -19.99 15.35 11.08
CA THR A 238 -20.19 16.32 10.01
C THR A 238 -19.90 17.73 10.49
N ILE A 239 -19.59 18.61 9.53
CA ILE A 239 -19.40 20.04 9.80
C ILE A 239 -20.21 20.88 8.82
N THR A 240 -20.86 21.91 9.35
CA THR A 240 -21.63 22.89 8.60
C THR A 240 -21.08 24.28 8.84
N PHE A 241 -20.91 25.06 7.79
CA PHE A 241 -20.53 26.46 7.75
C PHE A 241 -21.74 27.32 7.35
N SER A 242 -21.93 28.44 8.03
CA SER A 242 -22.90 29.48 7.67
C SER A 242 -22.14 30.76 7.31
N ASP A 243 -22.48 31.39 6.19
CA ASP A 243 -21.80 32.58 5.63
C ASP A 243 -20.29 32.39 5.31
N ALA A 244 -19.84 31.14 5.27
CA ALA A 244 -18.53 30.71 4.84
C ALA A 244 -18.61 29.38 4.07
N LYS A 245 -17.51 28.99 3.45
CA LYS A 245 -17.35 27.72 2.74
C LYS A 245 -16.02 27.07 3.14
N LEU A 246 -15.93 25.75 3.03
CA LEU A 246 -14.68 25.01 3.15
C LEU A 246 -13.59 25.65 2.27
N LEU A 247 -12.37 25.78 2.77
CA LEU A 247 -11.23 26.19 1.95
C LEU A 247 -10.87 25.08 0.95
N HIS A 248 -10.86 25.40 -0.34
CA HIS A 248 -10.60 24.46 -1.44
C HIS A 248 -10.01 25.19 -2.64
N ASN A 249 -9.48 24.44 -3.62
CA ASN A 249 -8.97 24.97 -4.88
C ASN A 249 -10.10 25.32 -5.87
N SER A 250 -9.94 26.41 -6.61
CA SER A 250 -10.95 26.92 -7.56
C SER A 250 -11.28 25.95 -8.71
N GLU A 251 -10.38 25.04 -9.05
CA GLU A 251 -10.57 24.06 -10.13
C GLU A 251 -11.74 23.09 -9.87
N HIS A 252 -12.16 22.93 -8.60
CA HIS A 252 -13.28 22.09 -8.23
C HIS A 252 -14.61 22.83 -8.02
N ASP A 253 -14.63 24.17 -8.19
CA ASP A 253 -15.87 24.97 -8.09
C ASP A 253 -16.97 24.49 -9.04
N GLY A 254 -16.59 23.98 -10.21
CA GLY A 254 -17.52 23.51 -11.23
C GLY A 254 -18.14 22.14 -10.94
N VAL A 255 -17.53 21.33 -10.06
CA VAL A 255 -17.89 19.91 -9.88
C VAL A 255 -18.50 19.58 -8.52
N VAL A 256 -18.53 20.54 -7.59
CA VAL A 256 -19.15 20.43 -6.27
C VAL A 256 -20.15 21.57 -6.09
N THR A 257 -21.41 21.25 -5.82
CA THR A 257 -22.44 22.28 -5.57
C THR A 257 -22.52 22.74 -4.12
N ASN A 258 -22.03 21.92 -3.17
CA ASN A 258 -22.13 22.17 -1.74
C ASN A 258 -20.75 22.17 -1.05
N TRP A 259 -20.32 23.36 -0.63
CA TRP A 259 -19.07 23.59 0.09
C TRP A 259 -19.27 24.04 1.54
N SER A 260 -20.51 24.02 2.05
CA SER A 260 -20.82 24.63 3.35
C SER A 260 -21.62 23.73 4.27
N ALA A 261 -22.58 22.95 3.80
CA ALA A 261 -23.49 22.23 4.68
C ALA A 261 -23.20 20.72 4.75
N ASN A 262 -23.29 20.14 5.94
CA ASN A 262 -23.21 18.69 6.19
C ASN A 262 -22.01 18.02 5.50
N LEU A 263 -20.85 18.70 5.51
CA LEU A 263 -19.62 18.14 4.96
C LEU A 263 -19.13 17.02 5.87
N SER A 264 -18.55 15.98 5.27
CA SER A 264 -18.13 14.80 6.03
C SER A 264 -16.80 15.09 6.72
N LEU A 265 -16.75 14.92 8.05
CA LEU A 265 -15.51 14.93 8.79
C LEU A 265 -14.89 13.54 8.73
N PHE A 266 -13.78 13.40 8.00
CA PHE A 266 -13.10 12.11 7.84
C PHE A 266 -12.10 11.85 8.96
N GLY A 267 -11.51 12.90 9.53
CA GLY A 267 -10.55 12.81 10.61
C GLY A 267 -10.28 14.17 11.25
N LEU A 268 -10.02 14.17 12.56
CA LEU A 268 -9.69 15.36 13.32
C LEU A 268 -8.82 14.99 14.54
N ASP A 269 -7.64 15.61 14.62
CA ASP A 269 -6.74 15.51 15.76
C ASP A 269 -6.05 16.86 16.07
N ASN A 270 -5.02 16.86 16.90
CA ASN A 270 -4.32 18.08 17.29
C ASN A 270 -3.62 18.80 16.13
N ASP A 271 -3.16 18.08 15.13
CA ASP A 271 -2.34 18.61 14.03
C ASP A 271 -2.90 18.30 12.64
N ARG A 272 -3.97 17.50 12.55
CA ARG A 272 -4.58 17.04 11.29
C ARG A 272 -6.10 17.24 11.27
N LEU A 273 -6.62 17.61 10.11
CA LEU A 273 -8.04 17.75 9.84
C LEU A 273 -8.34 17.30 8.41
N GLN A 274 -9.35 16.46 8.23
CA GLN A 274 -9.81 15.99 6.92
C GLN A 274 -11.30 16.27 6.77
N ILE A 275 -11.67 17.12 5.82
CA ILE A 275 -13.07 17.45 5.50
C ILE A 275 -13.35 17.10 4.05
N ALA A 276 -14.42 16.33 3.82
CA ALA A 276 -14.79 15.89 2.49
C ALA A 276 -16.10 16.50 1.99
N ALA A 277 -16.04 17.11 0.80
CA ALA A 277 -17.20 17.56 0.04
C ALA A 277 -17.61 16.50 -0.99
N LEU A 278 -18.90 16.44 -1.34
CA LEU A 278 -19.39 15.53 -2.38
C LEU A 278 -19.22 16.19 -3.75
N ARG A 279 -18.47 15.55 -4.63
CA ARG A 279 -18.49 15.86 -6.06
C ARG A 279 -19.79 15.33 -6.64
N ASP A 280 -20.70 16.22 -6.97
CA ASP A 280 -22.07 15.92 -7.40
C ASP A 280 -22.42 16.51 -8.77
N ASN A 281 -21.52 17.33 -9.33
CA ASN A 281 -21.71 18.01 -10.62
C ASN A 281 -20.59 17.70 -11.62
N SER A 282 -20.25 16.41 -11.78
CA SER A 282 -19.22 15.93 -12.72
C SER A 282 -19.72 14.81 -13.62
N SER A 283 -19.21 14.75 -14.86
CA SER A 283 -19.41 13.63 -15.77
C SER A 283 -18.67 12.36 -15.37
N GLU A 284 -17.71 12.43 -14.44
CA GLU A 284 -16.92 11.28 -14.00
C GLU A 284 -17.55 10.57 -12.78
N GLY A 285 -18.81 10.87 -12.45
CA GLY A 285 -19.58 10.24 -11.38
C GLY A 285 -19.33 10.83 -9.97
N PRO A 286 -20.13 10.43 -8.97
CA PRO A 286 -20.02 10.96 -7.63
C PRO A 286 -18.84 10.36 -6.87
N CYS A 287 -18.12 11.19 -6.12
CA CYS A 287 -17.11 10.75 -5.15
C CYS A 287 -16.90 11.84 -4.08
N LYS A 288 -16.25 11.49 -2.97
CA LYS A 288 -15.90 12.43 -1.91
C LYS A 288 -14.51 13.03 -2.17
N LEU A 289 -14.45 14.36 -2.26
CA LEU A 289 -13.21 15.13 -2.35
C LEU A 289 -12.76 15.50 -0.93
N CYS A 290 -11.81 14.75 -0.40
CA CYS A 290 -11.29 14.92 0.96
C CYS A 290 -10.09 15.86 0.96
N TYR A 291 -10.28 17.05 1.52
CA TYR A 291 -9.24 18.05 1.69
C TYR A 291 -8.52 17.83 3.02
N ASN A 292 -7.19 17.78 2.96
CA ASN A 292 -6.32 17.50 4.08
C ASN A 292 -5.69 18.81 4.58
N PHE A 293 -5.86 19.07 5.86
CA PHE A 293 -5.39 20.28 6.51
C PHE A 293 -4.46 19.94 7.68
N VAL A 294 -3.51 20.83 7.91
CA VAL A 294 -2.61 20.82 9.05
C VAL A 294 -2.85 22.04 9.93
N SER A 295 -2.70 21.87 11.24
CA SER A 295 -2.83 23.01 12.15
C SER A 295 -1.72 24.01 11.91
N GLN A 296 -1.99 25.30 12.12
CA GLN A 296 -0.99 26.37 12.00
C GLN A 296 0.17 26.14 12.97
N ASP A 297 -0.12 25.70 14.19
CA ASP A 297 0.90 25.40 15.19
C ASP A 297 1.83 24.28 14.70
N TYR A 298 1.28 23.21 14.12
CA TYR A 298 2.08 22.17 13.48
C TYR A 298 2.86 22.76 12.31
N TRP A 299 2.22 23.52 11.40
CA TRP A 299 2.88 24.14 10.25
C TRP A 299 4.09 24.99 10.61
N ASP A 300 3.97 25.84 11.64
CA ASP A 300 5.00 26.80 12.04
C ASP A 300 6.17 26.13 12.79
N HIS A 301 5.89 25.06 13.52
CA HIS A 301 6.89 24.26 14.22
C HIS A 301 7.36 23.04 13.42
N TRP A 302 6.73 22.78 12.28
CA TRP A 302 7.08 21.68 11.40
C TRP A 302 8.48 21.92 10.89
N LYS A 303 9.32 20.95 11.18
CA LYS A 303 10.62 20.83 10.55
C LYS A 303 10.49 19.66 9.60
N PRO A 304 11.07 19.73 8.39
CA PRO A 304 11.27 18.54 7.58
C PRO A 304 11.84 17.48 8.49
N ASN A 305 11.18 16.32 8.55
CA ASN A 305 11.55 15.29 9.48
C ASN A 305 13.03 14.90 9.24
N THR A 306 13.95 15.43 10.05
CA THR A 306 15.36 15.05 10.05
C THR A 306 15.58 13.79 10.86
N ASN A 307 14.57 13.32 11.60
CA ASN A 307 14.45 11.95 12.07
C ASN A 307 13.90 11.06 10.95
N THR A 308 14.58 11.10 9.80
CA THR A 308 14.89 9.85 9.15
C THR A 308 15.54 8.99 10.24
N THR A 309 14.90 7.92 10.68
CA THR A 309 15.70 6.70 10.70
C THR A 309 16.20 6.56 9.26
N LYS A 310 17.38 7.11 8.98
CA LYS A 310 18.32 6.40 8.16
C LYS A 310 18.43 5.06 8.87
N THR A 311 17.55 4.12 8.51
CA THR A 311 17.96 2.74 8.51
C THR A 311 19.19 2.76 7.62
N SER A 312 20.36 2.86 8.25
CA SER A 312 21.66 2.64 7.63
C SER A 312 21.80 1.19 7.16
N VAL A 313 20.71 0.42 7.27
CA VAL A 313 20.47 -0.85 6.61
C VAL A 313 20.59 -0.64 5.12
N LYS A 314 21.80 -0.87 4.64
CA LYS A 314 22.14 -1.02 3.23
C LYS A 314 22.46 -2.49 3.00
N PRO A 315 22.40 -2.96 1.76
CA PRO A 315 22.87 -4.29 1.45
C PRO A 315 24.34 -4.46 1.86
N THR A 316 24.63 -5.58 2.53
CA THR A 316 26.01 -5.97 2.85
C THR A 316 26.54 -6.78 1.69
N LEU A 317 27.48 -6.19 0.93
CA LEU A 317 28.07 -6.83 -0.24
C LEU A 317 29.30 -7.64 0.18
N MET A 318 29.53 -8.78 -0.49
CA MET A 318 30.69 -9.63 -0.23
C MET A 318 32.00 -8.87 -0.48
N GLU A 319 33.06 -9.24 0.24
CA GLU A 319 34.39 -8.67 -0.02
C GLU A 319 34.80 -8.87 -1.49
N GLY A 320 35.37 -7.83 -2.11
CA GLY A 320 35.78 -7.89 -3.52
C GLY A 320 34.65 -7.86 -4.55
N TRP A 321 33.38 -7.66 -4.16
CA TRP A 321 32.22 -7.59 -5.06
C TRP A 321 32.44 -6.69 -6.28
N ARG A 322 33.10 -5.54 -6.08
CA ARG A 322 33.33 -4.55 -7.14
C ARG A 322 34.22 -5.10 -8.24
N SER A 323 35.27 -5.85 -7.88
CA SER A 323 36.19 -6.48 -8.83
C SER A 323 35.54 -7.61 -9.63
N LEU A 324 34.44 -8.18 -9.15
CA LEU A 324 33.65 -9.16 -9.89
C LEU A 324 32.85 -8.49 -11.03
N ILE A 325 32.30 -7.29 -10.79
CA ILE A 325 31.54 -6.52 -11.78
C ILE A 325 32.49 -5.75 -12.73
N GLU A 326 33.50 -5.07 -12.17
CA GLU A 326 34.52 -4.29 -12.90
C GLU A 326 35.82 -5.11 -13.06
N ASN A 327 35.69 -6.27 -13.70
CA ASN A 327 36.81 -7.20 -13.85
C ASN A 327 37.80 -6.71 -14.93
N SER A 328 39.05 -6.49 -14.54
CA SER A 328 40.09 -5.98 -15.45
C SER A 328 40.59 -7.00 -16.48
N THR A 329 40.37 -8.30 -16.22
CA THR A 329 40.75 -9.44 -17.06
C THR A 329 39.61 -9.86 -17.98
N ASN A 330 38.40 -10.02 -17.43
CA ASN A 330 37.18 -10.25 -18.20
C ASN A 330 36.35 -8.96 -18.26
N ARG A 331 36.71 -8.07 -19.18
CA ARG A 331 36.14 -6.72 -19.24
C ARG A 331 34.73 -6.68 -19.77
N GLU A 332 34.25 -7.72 -20.45
CA GLU A 332 32.88 -7.79 -20.94
C GLU A 332 32.12 -8.90 -20.21
N ILE A 333 31.05 -8.53 -19.51
CA ILE A 333 30.18 -9.50 -18.84
C ILE A 333 28.79 -9.37 -19.44
N THR A 334 28.31 -10.47 -20.01
CA THR A 334 26.92 -10.61 -20.43
C THR A 334 26.11 -11.19 -19.27
N TYR A 335 24.91 -10.68 -19.03
CA TYR A 335 23.96 -11.16 -18.05
C TYR A 335 22.63 -11.49 -18.73
N LYS A 336 21.94 -12.50 -18.19
CA LYS A 336 20.55 -12.82 -18.51
C LYS A 336 19.71 -12.79 -17.23
N LEU A 337 18.42 -12.48 -17.33
CA LEU A 337 17.54 -12.65 -16.18
C LEU A 337 17.49 -14.13 -15.79
N ALA A 338 17.48 -14.41 -14.49
CA ALA A 338 17.53 -15.77 -13.97
C ALA A 338 16.38 -16.65 -14.46
N LYS A 339 16.68 -17.91 -14.78
CA LYS A 339 15.68 -18.94 -15.08
C LYS A 339 15.21 -19.65 -13.82
N SER A 340 14.11 -20.40 -13.92
CA SER A 340 13.51 -21.09 -12.77
C SER A 340 14.46 -22.01 -12.00
N ASP A 341 15.47 -22.58 -12.65
CA ASP A 341 16.50 -23.43 -12.04
C ASP A 341 17.69 -22.66 -11.45
N GLU A 342 17.80 -21.35 -11.75
CA GLU A 342 18.78 -20.41 -11.22
C GLU A 342 18.19 -19.53 -10.09
N GLY A 343 16.87 -19.52 -9.95
CA GLY A 343 16.13 -18.81 -8.91
C GLY A 343 14.98 -17.97 -9.48
N VAL A 344 14.39 -17.12 -8.64
CA VAL A 344 13.40 -16.14 -9.13
C VAL A 344 14.12 -15.03 -9.93
N ALA A 345 13.53 -14.61 -11.05
CA ALA A 345 14.07 -13.57 -11.92
C ALA A 345 13.93 -12.15 -11.33
N PHE A 346 12.95 -11.95 -10.45
CA PHE A 346 12.66 -10.67 -9.80
C PHE A 346 11.90 -10.90 -8.49
N ASP A 347 11.97 -9.93 -7.58
CA ASP A 347 11.27 -9.93 -6.28
C ASP A 347 11.16 -8.48 -5.76
N TYR A 348 10.37 -8.26 -4.71
CA TYR A 348 10.63 -7.12 -3.82
C TYR A 348 11.67 -7.52 -2.78
N CYS A 349 12.59 -6.61 -2.48
CA CYS A 349 13.65 -6.81 -1.51
C CYS A 349 13.56 -5.79 -0.38
N ASN A 350 13.89 -6.21 0.84
CA ASN A 350 14.09 -5.31 1.97
C ASN A 350 15.30 -4.37 1.75
N LEU A 351 15.46 -3.37 2.61
CA LEU A 351 16.56 -2.39 2.51
C LEU A 351 17.97 -3.02 2.65
N ASP A 352 18.08 -4.18 3.30
CA ASP A 352 19.30 -4.99 3.37
C ASP A 352 19.56 -5.86 2.12
N GLY A 353 18.67 -5.80 1.12
CA GLY A 353 18.75 -6.59 -0.11
C GLY A 353 18.15 -8.00 0.01
N THR A 354 17.63 -8.41 1.17
CA THR A 354 16.98 -9.72 1.32
C THR A 354 15.66 -9.78 0.58
N LYS A 355 15.39 -10.91 -0.08
CA LYS A 355 14.19 -11.16 -0.89
C LYS A 355 12.95 -11.36 -0.02
N LYS A 356 11.78 -10.86 -0.44
CA LYS A 356 10.51 -11.02 0.26
C LYS A 356 9.71 -12.26 -0.16
N GLY A 357 10.07 -12.91 -1.26
CA GLY A 357 9.43 -14.16 -1.71
C GLY A 357 8.11 -13.92 -2.47
N LEU A 358 8.13 -13.02 -3.46
CA LEU A 358 6.99 -12.72 -4.31
C LEU A 358 6.38 -13.98 -4.98
N LYS A 359 5.06 -13.96 -5.18
CA LYS A 359 4.31 -14.98 -5.95
C LYS A 359 3.61 -14.36 -7.16
N LEU A 360 4.38 -13.85 -8.11
CA LEU A 360 3.87 -13.39 -9.41
C LEU A 360 4.24 -14.38 -10.53
N SER A 361 3.38 -14.47 -11.54
CA SER A 361 3.65 -15.25 -12.76
C SER A 361 4.50 -14.42 -13.72
N PRO A 362 5.71 -14.87 -14.10
CA PRO A 362 6.53 -14.16 -15.06
C PRO A 362 5.85 -14.04 -16.43
N ALA A 363 6.07 -12.91 -17.11
CA ALA A 363 5.76 -12.76 -18.52
C ALA A 363 6.60 -13.75 -19.35
N ARG A 364 6.08 -14.16 -20.51
CA ARG A 364 6.75 -15.13 -21.38
C ARG A 364 8.02 -14.52 -22.00
N GLY A 365 9.14 -15.25 -21.97
CA GLY A 365 10.37 -14.88 -22.66
C GLY A 365 11.21 -13.84 -21.92
N ILE A 366 10.95 -13.56 -20.64
CA ILE A 366 11.76 -12.60 -19.87
C ILE A 366 13.23 -13.01 -19.77
N GLU A 367 13.54 -14.30 -19.87
CA GLU A 367 14.89 -14.86 -19.91
C GLU A 367 15.69 -14.40 -21.16
N ASP A 368 15.02 -13.85 -22.17
CA ASP A 368 15.68 -13.28 -23.34
C ASP A 368 16.27 -11.88 -23.08
N ALA A 369 15.83 -11.20 -22.02
CA ALA A 369 16.41 -9.93 -21.58
C ALA A 369 17.92 -10.10 -21.31
N LYS A 370 18.73 -9.21 -21.88
CA LYS A 370 20.19 -9.30 -21.84
C LYS A 370 20.80 -7.96 -21.46
N LEU A 371 21.64 -7.95 -20.44
CA LEU A 371 22.46 -6.81 -20.07
C LEU A 371 23.93 -7.14 -20.35
N VAL A 372 24.64 -6.32 -21.09
CA VAL A 372 26.09 -6.45 -21.31
C VAL A 372 26.75 -5.25 -20.67
N ILE A 373 27.70 -5.47 -19.76
CA ILE A 373 28.50 -4.42 -19.13
C ILE A 373 29.96 -4.60 -19.59
N TYR A 374 30.56 -3.52 -20.08
CA TYR A 374 31.95 -3.47 -20.47
C TYR A 374 32.75 -2.52 -19.58
N TYR A 375 33.70 -3.06 -18.81
CA TYR A 375 34.58 -2.29 -17.94
C TYR A 375 35.77 -1.70 -18.71
N GLY A 376 35.75 -0.37 -18.81
CA GLY A 376 36.88 0.45 -19.26
C GLY A 376 37.60 1.15 -18.11
N LYS A 377 38.91 1.41 -18.29
CA LYS A 377 39.74 2.09 -17.27
C LYS A 377 39.35 3.57 -17.08
N SER A 378 38.73 4.20 -18.08
CA SER A 378 38.21 5.58 -18.03
C SER A 378 36.69 5.59 -18.09
N ALA A 379 36.06 6.66 -17.58
CA ALA A 379 34.59 6.79 -17.57
C ALA A 379 33.96 6.61 -18.96
N ASP A 380 34.55 7.21 -20.00
CA ASP A 380 34.04 7.14 -21.38
C ASP A 380 34.17 5.73 -22.01
N THR A 381 34.99 4.86 -21.42
CA THR A 381 35.19 3.48 -21.88
C THR A 381 34.40 2.46 -21.07
N ARG A 382 33.67 2.89 -20.03
CA ARG A 382 32.73 2.05 -19.29
C ARG A 382 31.37 2.10 -19.97
N THR A 383 31.02 1.07 -20.72
CA THR A 383 29.81 1.04 -21.54
C THR A 383 28.88 -0.09 -21.16
N TYR A 384 27.61 0.04 -21.52
CA TYR A 384 26.64 -1.03 -21.38
C TYR A 384 25.70 -1.10 -22.59
N ILE A 385 25.13 -2.28 -22.80
CA ILE A 385 24.04 -2.54 -23.74
C ILE A 385 22.98 -3.35 -23.02
N TYR A 386 21.79 -2.79 -22.87
CA TYR A 386 20.60 -3.54 -22.52
C TYR A 386 19.84 -3.92 -23.79
N THR A 387 19.38 -5.17 -23.87
CA THR A 387 18.49 -5.69 -24.90
C THR A 387 17.26 -6.28 -24.22
N ALA A 388 16.08 -5.73 -24.47
CA ALA A 388 14.82 -6.26 -23.95
C ALA A 388 14.40 -7.55 -24.68
N PRO A 389 13.44 -8.32 -24.14
CA PRO A 389 12.96 -9.56 -24.78
C PRO A 389 12.43 -9.38 -26.21
N ASP A 390 11.92 -8.19 -26.55
CA ASP A 390 11.45 -7.85 -27.91
C ASP A 390 12.59 -7.51 -28.88
N GLY A 391 13.84 -7.50 -28.40
CA GLY A 391 15.03 -7.17 -29.18
C GLY A 391 15.39 -5.68 -29.20
N SER A 392 14.57 -4.80 -28.61
CA SER A 392 14.89 -3.37 -28.50
C SER A 392 16.13 -3.15 -27.62
N GLN A 393 16.94 -2.13 -27.95
CA GLN A 393 18.21 -1.89 -27.28
C GLN A 393 18.32 -0.48 -26.69
N VAL A 394 18.86 -0.41 -25.47
CA VAL A 394 19.36 0.82 -24.83
C VAL A 394 20.86 0.67 -24.64
N LYS A 395 21.62 1.70 -25.01
CA LYS A 395 23.09 1.70 -24.96
C LYS A 395 23.58 2.97 -24.31
N GLY A 396 24.69 2.93 -23.60
CA GLY A 396 25.28 4.12 -23.00
C GLY A 396 26.56 3.84 -22.22
N THR A 397 26.94 4.79 -21.39
CA THR A 397 28.03 4.64 -20.42
C THR A 397 27.47 4.35 -19.03
N TYR A 398 28.29 3.78 -18.14
CA TYR A 398 27.91 3.59 -16.74
C TYR A 398 28.99 4.06 -15.78
N SER A 399 28.55 4.43 -14.58
CA SER A 399 29.43 4.63 -13.41
C SER A 399 29.00 3.69 -12.29
N LEU A 400 29.93 3.38 -11.39
CA LEU A 400 29.70 2.55 -10.20
C LEU A 400 30.37 3.21 -8.99
N THR A 401 29.59 3.50 -7.95
CA THR A 401 30.10 4.06 -6.69
C THR A 401 30.58 2.96 -5.73
N ASP A 402 31.36 3.34 -4.72
CA ASP A 402 31.85 2.39 -3.70
C ASP A 402 30.72 1.87 -2.79
N GLU A 403 29.59 2.58 -2.75
CA GLU A 403 28.38 2.16 -2.06
C GLU A 403 27.50 1.22 -2.90
N GLY A 404 27.96 0.78 -4.08
CA GLY A 404 27.21 -0.14 -4.93
C GLY A 404 26.02 0.51 -5.62
N VAL A 405 26.14 1.74 -6.10
CA VAL A 405 25.13 2.36 -6.99
C VAL A 405 25.68 2.40 -8.41
N ILE A 406 24.95 1.81 -9.36
CA ILE A 406 25.24 1.89 -10.78
C ILE A 406 24.36 2.99 -11.39
N THR A 407 24.94 3.93 -12.10
CA THR A 407 24.20 4.91 -12.92
C THR A 407 24.36 4.54 -14.39
N PHE A 408 23.26 4.34 -15.10
CA PHE A 408 23.24 4.07 -16.54
C PHE A 408 22.90 5.35 -17.29
N SER A 409 23.76 5.84 -18.19
CA SER A 409 23.59 7.18 -18.79
C SER A 409 22.24 7.42 -19.48
N ASN A 410 21.60 6.35 -19.98
CA ASN A 410 20.33 6.38 -20.71
C ASN A 410 19.28 5.44 -20.08
N GLY A 411 19.48 5.02 -18.82
CA GLY A 411 18.62 4.05 -18.14
C GLY A 411 18.65 2.65 -18.79
N LEU A 412 17.62 1.83 -18.50
CA LEU A 412 17.46 0.49 -19.09
C LEU A 412 16.11 0.33 -19.84
N GLY A 413 15.41 1.44 -20.10
CA GLY A 413 14.05 1.39 -20.63
C GLY A 413 13.04 0.82 -19.62
N ASN A 414 11.92 0.31 -20.12
CA ASN A 414 10.81 -0.21 -19.32
C ASN A 414 10.39 -1.58 -19.87
N THR A 415 10.83 -2.67 -19.24
CA THR A 415 10.57 -4.05 -19.69
C THR A 415 9.54 -4.72 -18.78
N PRO A 416 8.36 -5.13 -19.28
CA PRO A 416 7.39 -5.87 -18.49
C PRO A 416 7.95 -7.24 -18.06
N LEU A 417 7.98 -7.52 -16.76
CA LEU A 417 8.41 -8.82 -16.22
C LEU A 417 7.25 -9.66 -15.68
N ALA A 418 6.19 -9.03 -15.21
CA ALA A 418 4.91 -9.66 -14.84
C ALA A 418 3.77 -8.63 -14.91
N ALA A 419 2.53 -9.05 -14.63
CA ALA A 419 1.43 -8.11 -14.40
C ALA A 419 1.82 -7.13 -13.29
N ASP A 420 1.74 -5.84 -13.59
CA ASP A 420 2.06 -4.72 -12.68
C ASP A 420 3.50 -4.71 -12.13
N PHE A 421 4.43 -5.39 -12.81
CA PHE A 421 5.85 -5.42 -12.43
C PHE A 421 6.74 -5.24 -13.65
N ASN A 422 7.31 -4.05 -13.80
CA ASN A 422 8.22 -3.74 -14.91
C ASN A 422 9.62 -3.42 -14.41
N MET A 423 10.62 -3.95 -15.11
CA MET A 423 12.00 -3.57 -14.91
C MET A 423 12.30 -2.22 -15.55
N SER A 424 12.80 -1.31 -14.74
CA SER A 424 13.38 -0.03 -15.16
C SER A 424 14.44 0.43 -14.15
N THR A 425 15.19 1.46 -14.52
CA THR A 425 15.99 2.23 -13.55
C THR A 425 15.11 3.16 -12.72
N ASN A 426 15.70 3.80 -11.71
CA ASN A 426 15.15 5.01 -11.09
C ASN A 426 15.07 6.17 -12.10
N ALA A 427 14.39 7.26 -11.73
CA ALA A 427 14.25 8.45 -12.57
C ALA A 427 15.60 9.14 -12.87
N ASP A 428 16.57 9.02 -11.96
CA ASP A 428 17.96 9.48 -12.13
C ASP A 428 18.86 8.45 -12.82
N ASN A 429 18.25 7.42 -13.43
CA ASN A 429 18.88 6.28 -14.08
C ASN A 429 19.79 5.40 -13.19
N THR A 430 19.59 5.44 -11.88
CA THR A 430 20.34 4.59 -10.95
C THR A 430 19.68 3.25 -10.68
N LEU A 431 20.50 2.27 -10.30
CA LEU A 431 20.11 1.04 -9.61
C LEU A 431 21.13 0.73 -8.51
N ARG A 432 20.68 0.12 -7.41
CA ARG A 432 21.55 -0.32 -6.32
C ARG A 432 21.92 -1.79 -6.47
N VAL A 433 23.18 -2.14 -6.27
CA VAL A 433 23.63 -3.52 -6.08
C VAL A 433 23.09 -4.02 -4.74
N LEU A 434 22.18 -5.00 -4.79
CA LEU A 434 21.56 -5.62 -3.62
C LEU A 434 22.35 -6.83 -3.14
N SER A 435 22.90 -7.62 -4.06
CA SER A 435 23.81 -8.70 -3.74
C SER A 435 24.65 -9.08 -4.95
N VAL A 436 25.80 -9.67 -4.67
CA VAL A 436 26.73 -10.25 -5.65
C VAL A 436 27.13 -11.61 -5.13
N SER A 437 27.16 -12.62 -5.99
CA SER A 437 27.72 -13.93 -5.68
C SER A 437 28.82 -14.27 -6.67
N ALA A 438 29.83 -14.98 -6.18
CA ALA A 438 30.79 -15.66 -7.03
C ALA A 438 30.39 -17.13 -7.17
N ASP A 439 30.71 -17.71 -8.31
CA ASP A 439 30.73 -19.16 -8.46
C ASP A 439 31.81 -19.72 -7.51
N ASN A 440 31.41 -20.58 -6.59
CA ASN A 440 32.31 -21.10 -5.54
C ASN A 440 33.50 -21.90 -6.09
N TYR A 441 33.47 -22.30 -7.37
CA TYR A 441 34.55 -23.05 -8.01
C TYR A 441 35.48 -22.14 -8.81
N SER A 442 34.94 -21.36 -9.77
CA SER A 442 35.77 -20.48 -10.61
C SER A 442 36.12 -19.15 -9.96
N GLY A 443 35.42 -18.77 -8.88
CA GLY A 443 35.52 -17.44 -8.26
C GLY A 443 35.02 -16.31 -9.16
N THR A 444 34.45 -16.64 -10.33
CA THR A 444 33.92 -15.64 -11.28
C THR A 444 32.54 -15.19 -10.82
N LEU A 445 32.15 -13.97 -11.23
CA LEU A 445 30.80 -13.47 -10.99
C LEU A 445 29.75 -14.50 -11.47
N LYS A 446 28.77 -14.78 -10.61
CA LYS A 446 27.66 -15.69 -10.91
C LYS A 446 26.35 -14.92 -10.89
N ASP A 447 25.94 -14.41 -9.72
CA ASP A 447 24.66 -13.71 -9.56
C ASP A 447 24.91 -12.23 -9.23
N LEU A 448 24.09 -11.36 -9.83
CA LEU A 448 24.03 -9.93 -9.56
C LEU A 448 22.57 -9.52 -9.36
N TRP A 449 22.23 -9.02 -8.17
CA TRP A 449 20.93 -8.43 -7.92
C TRP A 449 21.00 -6.91 -7.99
N LEU A 450 20.17 -6.31 -8.85
CA LEU A 450 20.04 -4.85 -8.98
C LEU A 450 18.66 -4.40 -8.51
N GLY A 451 18.60 -3.36 -7.69
CA GLY A 451 17.39 -2.85 -7.06
C GLY A 451 17.03 -1.45 -7.53
N LYS A 452 15.83 -1.30 -8.07
CA LYS A 452 15.16 0.00 -8.25
C LYS A 452 14.55 0.41 -6.92
N ALA A 453 14.72 1.68 -6.54
CA ALA A 453 14.15 2.22 -5.32
C ALA A 453 12.62 2.23 -5.41
N CYS A 454 11.95 1.60 -4.46
CA CYS A 454 10.54 1.85 -4.20
C CYS A 454 10.49 2.93 -3.13
N ILE A 455 10.05 4.10 -3.57
CA ILE A 455 9.90 5.28 -2.74
C ILE A 455 8.43 5.34 -2.32
N ASP A 456 8.18 5.56 -1.05
CA ASP A 456 6.83 5.83 -0.55
C ASP A 456 6.41 7.25 -0.93
N ASP A 457 5.19 7.60 -0.58
CA ASP A 457 4.61 8.91 -0.81
C ASP A 457 5.33 10.06 -0.08
N GLN A 458 6.33 9.76 0.76
CA GLN A 458 7.16 10.74 1.46
C GLN A 458 8.51 10.99 0.80
N GLY A 459 8.80 10.34 -0.33
CA GLY A 459 10.15 10.36 -0.88
C GLY A 459 11.10 9.41 -0.15
N GLN A 460 10.62 8.59 0.80
CA GLN A 460 11.43 7.65 1.55
C GLN A 460 11.51 6.29 0.87
N LEU A 461 12.75 5.80 0.77
CA LEU A 461 13.01 4.44 0.35
C LEU A 461 12.54 3.45 1.42
N PHE A 462 11.55 2.61 1.09
CA PHE A 462 11.02 1.58 2.00
C PHE A 462 11.34 0.15 1.54
N GLN A 463 11.62 -0.06 0.26
CA GLN A 463 12.05 -1.35 -0.30
C GLN A 463 12.72 -1.18 -1.67
N TYR A 464 13.18 -2.28 -2.26
CA TYR A 464 13.63 -2.31 -3.65
C TYR A 464 12.77 -3.23 -4.50
N GLN A 465 12.57 -2.86 -5.75
CA GLN A 465 12.19 -3.78 -6.81
C GLN A 465 13.47 -4.42 -7.37
N GLY A 466 13.71 -5.69 -7.04
CA GLY A 466 14.96 -6.39 -7.33
C GLY A 466 14.89 -7.19 -8.63
N TYR A 467 15.98 -7.16 -9.40
CA TYR A 467 16.17 -7.88 -10.65
C TYR A 467 17.37 -8.82 -10.53
N HIS A 468 17.17 -10.09 -10.84
CA HIS A 468 18.19 -11.13 -10.72
C HIS A 468 18.89 -11.37 -12.06
N TRP A 469 20.12 -10.90 -12.16
CA TRP A 469 20.98 -11.07 -13.32
C TRP A 469 22.00 -12.18 -13.10
N VAL A 470 21.96 -13.20 -13.95
CA VAL A 470 22.91 -14.31 -13.94
C VAL A 470 23.97 -14.05 -15.02
N ALA A 471 25.23 -13.99 -14.59
CA ALA A 471 26.37 -13.76 -15.47
C ALA A 471 26.59 -14.97 -16.41
N GLN A 472 26.71 -14.67 -17.70
CA GLN A 472 26.99 -15.59 -18.78
C GLN A 472 28.50 -15.58 -19.02
N THR A 473 29.25 -16.32 -18.21
CA THR A 473 30.70 -16.43 -18.39
C THR A 473 31.02 -17.30 -19.61
N ALA A 474 31.54 -16.68 -20.68
CA ALA A 474 32.08 -17.40 -21.83
C ALA A 474 33.26 -18.27 -21.39
N GLY A 475 33.06 -19.59 -21.35
CA GLY A 475 34.03 -20.57 -20.84
C GLY A 475 33.44 -21.55 -19.81
N ALA A 476 32.31 -21.21 -19.19
CA ALA A 476 31.54 -22.15 -18.36
C ALA A 476 30.57 -22.98 -19.23
N ALA A 477 31.04 -23.46 -20.37
CA ALA A 477 30.33 -24.49 -21.11
C ALA A 477 30.21 -25.73 -20.22
N ALA A 478 29.03 -25.86 -19.60
CA ALA A 478 28.34 -27.11 -19.30
C ALA A 478 29.14 -28.28 -18.68
N ILE A 479 30.17 -28.05 -17.86
CA ILE A 479 30.59 -29.11 -16.93
C ILE A 479 29.59 -29.11 -15.78
N LYS A 480 28.59 -29.99 -15.91
CA LYS A 480 27.64 -30.28 -14.86
C LYS A 480 28.43 -30.73 -13.63
N ARG A 481 28.20 -30.05 -12.51
CA ARG A 481 28.98 -30.22 -11.30
C ARG A 481 28.07 -30.47 -10.11
N TYR A 482 28.50 -31.35 -9.22
CA TYR A 482 27.81 -31.70 -8.00
C TYR A 482 28.64 -31.21 -6.80
N THR A 483 27.97 -30.90 -5.70
CA THR A 483 28.62 -30.40 -4.48
C THR A 483 28.51 -31.48 -3.42
N GLY A 484 29.62 -32.11 -3.05
CA GLY A 484 29.64 -33.06 -1.95
C GLY A 484 29.98 -32.39 -0.62
N THR A 485 29.39 -32.87 0.47
CA THR A 485 29.68 -32.41 1.83
C THR A 485 29.68 -33.59 2.81
N LEU A 486 30.74 -33.70 3.62
CA LEU A 486 30.82 -34.68 4.72
C LEU A 486 30.23 -34.06 6.00
N TYR A 487 29.36 -34.80 6.66
CA TYR A 487 28.69 -34.42 7.90
C TYR A 487 29.02 -35.38 9.03
N ILE A 488 29.15 -34.83 10.25
CA ILE A 488 29.26 -35.58 11.50
C ILE A 488 28.30 -34.95 12.51
N PHE A 489 27.52 -35.76 13.24
CA PHE A 489 26.67 -35.28 14.33
C PHE A 489 26.81 -36.11 15.60
N ASP A 490 26.55 -35.48 16.75
CA ASP A 490 26.59 -36.12 18.07
C ASP A 490 25.24 -36.70 18.52
N SER A 491 25.20 -37.33 19.70
CA SER A 491 23.97 -37.93 20.23
C SER A 491 22.89 -36.89 20.60
N GLY A 492 23.27 -35.62 20.70
CA GLY A 492 22.37 -34.48 20.83
C GLY A 492 21.94 -33.88 19.48
N TYR A 493 22.32 -34.50 18.36
CA TYR A 493 22.06 -34.04 16.99
C TYR A 493 22.72 -32.71 16.61
N ASN A 494 23.79 -32.30 17.29
CA ASN A 494 24.59 -31.16 16.84
C ASN A 494 25.49 -31.61 15.69
N ALA A 495 25.38 -30.96 14.53
CA ALA A 495 26.10 -31.34 13.32
C ALA A 495 27.27 -30.39 12.99
N MET A 496 28.33 -30.96 12.44
CA MET A 496 29.44 -30.27 11.79
C MET A 496 29.54 -30.74 10.34
N ALA A 497 30.05 -29.88 9.46
CA ALA A 497 30.20 -30.18 8.04
C ALA A 497 31.61 -29.83 7.53
N SER A 498 32.09 -30.55 6.53
CA SER A 498 33.29 -30.19 5.79
C SER A 498 33.05 -28.95 4.92
N ASN A 499 34.15 -28.34 4.45
CA ASN A 499 34.04 -27.49 3.27
C ASN A 499 33.50 -28.31 2.09
N PRO A 500 32.72 -27.71 1.18
CA PRO A 500 32.20 -28.42 0.02
C PRO A 500 33.30 -28.86 -0.94
N VAL A 501 33.12 -30.01 -1.57
CA VAL A 501 34.00 -30.50 -2.65
C VAL A 501 33.21 -30.58 -3.95
N PHE A 502 33.76 -30.00 -5.02
CA PHE A 502 33.11 -29.99 -6.32
C PHE A 502 33.48 -31.23 -7.12
N ILE A 503 32.45 -31.98 -7.53
CA ILE A 503 32.53 -33.18 -8.35
C ILE A 503 32.15 -32.81 -9.77
N THR A 504 33.08 -32.95 -10.71
CA THR A 504 32.94 -32.46 -12.09
C THR A 504 33.04 -33.56 -13.13
N ALA A 505 33.56 -34.73 -12.75
CA ALA A 505 33.66 -35.93 -13.58
C ALA A 505 33.84 -37.19 -12.69
N ASP A 506 33.89 -38.36 -13.33
CA ASP A 506 34.37 -39.58 -12.68
C ASP A 506 35.77 -39.36 -12.09
N GLY A 507 36.01 -39.86 -10.88
CA GLY A 507 37.32 -39.75 -10.25
C GLY A 507 37.31 -39.71 -8.73
N ASP A 508 38.49 -39.43 -8.20
CA ASP A 508 38.77 -39.43 -6.77
C ASP A 508 38.57 -38.05 -6.14
N TYR A 509 37.78 -37.99 -5.07
CA TYR A 509 37.49 -36.76 -4.32
C TYR A 509 37.78 -36.94 -2.84
N THR A 510 38.33 -35.91 -2.20
CA THR A 510 38.72 -35.95 -0.77
C THR A 510 37.97 -34.88 0.01
N PHE A 511 37.20 -35.32 1.01
CA PHE A 511 36.46 -34.48 1.94
C PHE A 511 37.22 -34.40 3.25
N THR A 512 37.46 -33.20 3.78
CA THR A 512 38.10 -33.00 5.07
C THR A 512 37.23 -32.12 5.95
N LEU A 513 36.76 -32.69 7.07
CA LEU A 513 36.08 -31.97 8.12
C LEU A 513 37.09 -31.67 9.23
N ASN A 514 37.34 -30.39 9.51
CA ASN A 514 38.23 -29.94 10.58
C ASN A 514 37.42 -29.62 11.84
N GLY A 515 37.96 -29.92 13.02
CA GLY A 515 37.34 -29.66 14.31
C GLY A 515 37.64 -30.78 15.30
N SER A 516 36.77 -30.93 16.31
CA SER A 516 36.85 -32.02 17.27
C SER A 516 35.46 -32.56 17.60
N GLN A 517 35.30 -33.87 17.69
CA GLN A 517 34.08 -34.52 18.18
C GLN A 517 34.45 -35.68 19.11
N ALA A 518 33.90 -35.64 20.33
CA ALA A 518 34.14 -36.66 21.34
C ALA A 518 33.04 -37.73 21.39
N ASP A 519 31.82 -37.38 20.97
CA ASP A 519 30.62 -38.22 21.00
C ASP A 519 30.01 -38.33 19.59
N THR A 520 30.77 -38.92 18.66
CA THR A 520 30.26 -39.14 17.31
C THR A 520 29.09 -40.12 17.34
N TYR A 521 27.95 -39.70 16.81
CA TYR A 521 26.75 -40.52 16.73
C TYR A 521 26.44 -40.95 15.30
N GLY A 522 26.57 -40.05 14.33
CA GLY A 522 26.47 -40.40 12.91
C GLY A 522 27.43 -39.63 12.01
N VAL A 523 27.77 -40.26 10.88
CA VAL A 523 28.70 -39.73 9.87
C VAL A 523 28.17 -40.08 8.49
N TYR A 524 27.95 -39.09 7.64
CA TYR A 524 27.46 -39.31 6.29
C TYR A 524 28.01 -38.30 5.28
N LEU A 525 28.13 -38.73 4.03
CA LEU A 525 28.50 -37.90 2.89
C LEU A 525 27.28 -37.73 2.01
N ASP A 526 26.89 -36.48 1.75
CA ASP A 526 25.81 -36.15 0.80
C ASP A 526 26.38 -35.47 -0.44
N ILE A 527 25.87 -35.87 -1.61
CA ILE A 527 26.15 -35.23 -2.90
C ILE A 527 24.80 -34.95 -3.59
N PRO A 528 24.23 -33.75 -3.37
CA PRO A 528 22.92 -33.42 -3.92
C PRO A 528 22.87 -33.42 -5.44
N LYS A 529 21.70 -33.80 -5.98
CA LYS A 529 21.36 -33.91 -7.42
C LYS A 529 22.11 -34.98 -8.21
N LEU A 530 23.20 -35.56 -7.69
CA LEU A 530 23.98 -36.57 -8.43
C LEU A 530 23.11 -37.77 -8.83
N TYR A 531 22.28 -38.29 -7.93
CA TYR A 531 21.42 -39.44 -8.23
C TYR A 531 20.29 -39.09 -9.21
N LYS A 532 19.68 -37.90 -9.06
CA LYS A 532 18.66 -37.41 -10.00
C LYS A 532 19.18 -37.35 -11.43
N ASP A 533 20.43 -36.93 -11.59
CA ASP A 533 21.03 -36.70 -12.89
C ASP A 533 21.73 -37.96 -13.45
N HIS A 534 22.12 -38.88 -12.57
CA HIS A 534 22.84 -40.11 -12.87
C HIS A 534 22.33 -41.27 -11.99
N HIS A 535 21.21 -41.90 -12.38
CA HIS A 535 20.57 -42.98 -11.61
C HIS A 535 21.43 -44.24 -11.40
N ASN A 536 22.44 -44.46 -12.23
CA ASN A 536 23.36 -45.59 -12.13
C ASN A 536 24.72 -45.21 -11.49
N CYS A 537 24.81 -44.05 -10.84
CA CYS A 537 26.07 -43.63 -10.24
C CYS A 537 26.52 -44.55 -9.09
N ASP A 538 27.81 -44.50 -8.75
CA ASP A 538 28.38 -45.06 -7.53
C ASP A 538 29.28 -44.02 -6.85
N VAL A 539 29.33 -44.06 -5.53
CA VAL A 539 30.23 -43.24 -4.71
C VAL A 539 30.92 -44.16 -3.73
N LYS A 540 32.03 -44.75 -4.14
CA LYS A 540 32.77 -45.77 -3.39
C LYS A 540 33.71 -45.14 -2.35
N ILE A 541 33.66 -45.56 -1.09
CA ILE A 541 34.64 -45.09 -0.08
C ILE A 541 35.99 -45.78 -0.33
N ILE A 542 37.05 -44.99 -0.55
CA ILE A 542 38.41 -45.47 -0.81
C ILE A 542 39.26 -45.48 0.46
N SER A 543 39.13 -44.44 1.29
CA SER A 543 39.89 -44.35 2.54
C SER A 543 39.22 -43.44 3.54
N VAL A 544 39.36 -43.76 4.82
CA VAL A 544 38.97 -42.89 5.93
C VAL A 544 40.16 -42.67 6.86
N LYS A 545 40.43 -41.42 7.21
CA LYS A 545 41.44 -41.03 8.18
C LYS A 545 40.83 -40.17 9.27
N VAL A 546 41.25 -40.40 10.50
CA VAL A 546 40.86 -39.64 11.69
C VAL A 546 42.13 -39.13 12.36
N ASP A 547 42.22 -37.81 12.57
CA ASP A 547 43.42 -37.12 13.04
C ASP A 547 44.69 -37.55 12.28
N GLY A 548 44.57 -37.67 10.94
CA GLY A 548 45.64 -38.10 10.04
C GLY A 548 45.92 -39.60 9.98
N HIS A 549 45.33 -40.41 10.87
CA HIS A 549 45.55 -41.86 10.96
C HIS A 549 44.46 -42.63 10.21
N ALA A 550 44.84 -43.63 9.40
CA ALA A 550 43.86 -44.48 8.73
C ALA A 550 43.08 -45.33 9.75
N ILE A 551 41.76 -45.41 9.56
CA ILE A 551 40.89 -46.27 10.38
C ILE A 551 40.36 -47.44 9.54
N PRO A 552 40.03 -48.58 10.17
CA PRO A 552 39.39 -49.69 9.47
C PRO A 552 37.96 -49.30 9.04
N PHE A 553 37.56 -49.77 7.85
CA PHE A 553 36.19 -49.68 7.35
C PHE A 553 35.95 -50.80 6.33
N ASP A 554 34.69 -51.16 6.11
CA ASP A 554 34.27 -52.01 4.99
C ASP A 554 33.24 -51.25 4.16
N ASP A 555 33.62 -50.86 2.94
CA ASP A 555 32.72 -50.15 2.03
C ASP A 555 31.46 -50.97 1.71
N ALA A 556 31.54 -52.31 1.70
CA ALA A 556 30.39 -53.17 1.42
C ALA A 556 29.30 -53.08 2.51
N THR A 557 29.68 -52.81 3.77
CA THR A 557 28.73 -52.68 4.89
C THR A 557 28.23 -51.25 5.08
N ILE A 558 28.93 -50.24 4.54
CA ILE A 558 28.49 -48.84 4.62
C ILE A 558 27.27 -48.63 3.73
N ASP A 559 26.18 -48.17 4.34
CA ASP A 559 24.91 -47.91 3.66
C ASP A 559 25.13 -46.99 2.45
N ARG A 560 24.65 -47.45 1.30
CA ARG A 560 24.50 -46.72 0.05
C ARG A 560 23.01 -46.42 -0.10
N GLY A 561 22.68 -45.16 -0.36
CA GLY A 561 21.30 -44.71 -0.38
C GLY A 561 21.15 -43.36 -1.07
N THR A 562 19.92 -42.91 -1.11
CA THR A 562 19.63 -41.48 -1.23
C THR A 562 19.45 -40.84 0.16
N ALA A 563 19.48 -39.52 0.23
CA ALA A 563 19.22 -38.82 1.48
C ALA A 563 17.76 -39.02 1.95
N ASP A 564 17.55 -38.89 3.27
CA ASP A 564 16.23 -39.09 3.89
C ASP A 564 15.21 -38.11 3.29
N ASN A 565 14.11 -38.63 2.74
CA ASN A 565 13.07 -37.86 2.05
C ASN A 565 13.54 -37.07 0.81
N ASP A 566 14.73 -37.37 0.27
CA ASP A 566 15.27 -36.75 -0.94
C ASP A 566 15.95 -37.78 -1.85
N HIS A 567 15.17 -38.33 -2.79
CA HIS A 567 15.62 -39.22 -3.86
C HIS A 567 16.37 -38.50 -4.99
N SER A 568 16.91 -37.30 -4.77
CA SER A 568 17.82 -36.64 -5.73
C SER A 568 19.28 -36.66 -5.29
N THR A 569 19.53 -36.86 -4.00
CA THR A 569 20.84 -36.73 -3.36
C THR A 569 21.45 -38.10 -3.10
N VAL A 570 22.69 -38.33 -3.54
CA VAL A 570 23.46 -39.51 -3.13
C VAL A 570 23.88 -39.37 -1.67
N ARG A 571 23.69 -40.41 -0.86
CA ARG A 571 24.17 -40.52 0.51
C ARG A 571 25.04 -41.77 0.71
N ARG A 572 26.22 -41.59 1.30
CA ARG A 572 27.00 -42.68 1.92
C ARG A 572 26.99 -42.49 3.43
N TYR A 573 26.42 -43.44 4.16
CA TYR A 573 26.22 -43.33 5.61
C TYR A 573 27.31 -44.12 6.37
N LEU A 574 28.50 -43.54 6.49
CA LEU A 574 29.69 -44.18 7.07
C LEU A 574 29.43 -44.70 8.50
N VAL A 575 28.68 -43.94 9.30
CA VAL A 575 28.18 -44.38 10.61
C VAL A 575 26.70 -44.07 10.65
N ASN A 576 25.87 -45.06 10.37
CA ASN A 576 24.41 -44.96 10.48
C ASN A 576 23.98 -45.41 11.88
N PRO A 577 23.45 -44.51 12.74
CA PRO A 577 22.99 -44.89 14.09
C PRO A 577 21.92 -46.00 14.09
N TRP A 578 21.21 -46.14 12.98
CA TRP A 578 20.11 -47.11 12.80
C TRP A 578 20.50 -48.28 11.90
N GLY A 579 21.69 -48.25 11.31
CA GLY A 579 22.16 -49.22 10.32
C GLY A 579 23.18 -50.21 10.89
N SER A 580 23.81 -50.94 9.97
CA SER A 580 24.81 -51.96 10.28
C SER A 580 26.11 -51.35 10.86
N THR A 581 26.44 -50.12 10.47
CA THR A 581 27.66 -49.39 10.85
C THR A 581 27.55 -48.61 12.16
N LYS A 582 26.45 -48.74 12.93
CA LYS A 582 26.23 -47.98 14.18
C LYS A 582 27.37 -48.11 15.21
N ASN A 583 28.03 -49.26 15.23
CA ASN A 583 29.11 -49.55 16.17
C ASN A 583 30.45 -48.94 15.74
N ASP A 584 30.59 -48.56 14.46
CA ASP A 584 31.82 -48.00 13.91
C ASP A 584 32.08 -46.58 14.41
N ARG A 585 31.08 -45.95 15.05
CA ARG A 585 31.18 -44.63 15.69
C ARG A 585 32.40 -44.48 16.60
N VAL A 586 32.89 -45.57 17.20
CA VAL A 586 34.09 -45.60 18.05
C VAL A 586 35.36 -45.19 17.31
N HIS A 587 35.40 -45.35 15.99
CA HIS A 587 36.52 -45.01 15.13
C HIS A 587 36.52 -43.53 14.70
N TYR A 588 35.41 -42.81 14.90
CA TYR A 588 35.22 -41.45 14.41
C TYR A 588 35.28 -40.39 15.52
N LYS A 589 35.91 -40.70 16.65
CA LYS A 589 36.28 -39.70 17.66
C LYS A 589 37.54 -38.97 17.21
N PHE A 590 37.51 -37.65 17.14
CA PHE A 590 38.61 -36.85 16.59
C PHE A 590 38.82 -35.53 17.32
N SER A 591 40.04 -34.99 17.23
CA SER A 591 40.48 -33.76 17.88
C SER A 591 40.94 -32.68 16.89
N THR A 592 41.26 -33.08 15.67
CA THR A 592 41.76 -32.22 14.60
C THR A 592 40.93 -32.33 13.33
N SER A 593 40.75 -33.54 12.78
CA SER A 593 39.99 -33.71 11.54
C SER A 593 39.55 -35.15 11.23
N VAL A 594 38.55 -35.26 10.35
CA VAL A 594 38.18 -36.50 9.65
C VAL A 594 38.30 -36.26 8.15
N THR A 595 39.02 -37.14 7.46
CA THR A 595 39.20 -37.12 6.02
C THR A 595 38.64 -38.38 5.37
N VAL A 596 37.72 -38.21 4.42
CA VAL A 596 37.12 -39.31 3.64
C VAL A 596 37.48 -39.11 2.17
N LYS A 597 38.09 -40.13 1.55
CA LYS A 597 38.33 -40.16 0.11
C LYS A 597 37.35 -41.11 -0.55
N VAL A 598 36.71 -40.67 -1.63
CA VAL A 598 35.75 -41.47 -2.41
C VAL A 598 36.13 -41.52 -3.88
N HIS A 599 35.69 -42.55 -4.58
CA HIS A 599 35.67 -42.63 -6.04
C HIS A 599 34.23 -42.40 -6.50
N VAL A 600 33.99 -41.39 -7.32
CA VAL A 600 32.68 -41.15 -7.94
C VAL A 600 32.71 -41.71 -9.36
N THR A 601 31.67 -42.47 -9.71
CA THR A 601 31.41 -42.96 -11.05
C THR A 601 29.99 -42.54 -11.44
N TYR A 602 29.81 -41.82 -12.55
CA TYR A 602 28.48 -41.35 -12.96
C TYR A 602 27.61 -42.47 -13.53
N ASP A 603 28.20 -43.52 -14.11
CA ASP A 603 27.45 -44.69 -14.57
C ASP A 603 28.26 -45.97 -14.31
N SER A 604 27.85 -46.71 -13.29
CA SER A 604 28.41 -48.00 -12.92
C SER A 604 27.76 -49.17 -13.68
N GLY A 605 26.81 -48.88 -14.57
CA GLY A 605 26.06 -49.87 -15.37
C GLY A 605 24.84 -50.47 -14.66
N ALA A 606 24.62 -50.18 -13.38
CA ALA A 606 23.44 -50.58 -12.61
C ALA A 606 23.16 -49.57 -11.49
N ASN A 607 21.93 -49.56 -10.96
CA ASN A 607 21.61 -48.79 -9.77
C ASN A 607 22.15 -49.52 -8.53
N VAL A 608 23.27 -49.02 -8.01
CA VAL A 608 23.92 -49.55 -6.79
C VAL A 608 23.69 -48.65 -5.56
N MET A 609 23.04 -47.50 -5.76
CA MET A 609 22.77 -46.53 -4.69
C MET A 609 21.44 -46.82 -3.97
N GLU A 610 20.48 -47.49 -4.61
CA GLU A 610 19.29 -48.06 -3.96
C GLU A 610 19.19 -49.58 -4.27
N PRO A 611 20.11 -50.40 -3.71
CA PRO A 611 20.22 -51.82 -4.01
C PRO A 611 19.12 -52.71 -3.41
#